data_AF-A0A8D9MEI3-F1
#
_entry.id   AF-A0A8D9MEI3-F1
#
_cell.length_a   1.000
_cell.length_b   1.000
_cell.length_c   1.000
_cell.angle_alpha   90.00
_cell.angle_beta   90.00
_cell.angle_gamma   90.00
#
_symmetry.space_group_name_H-M   'P 1'
#
loop_
_entity.id
_entity.type
_entity.pdbx_description
1 polymer ?
#
loop_
_entity_poly.entity_id
_entity_poly.type
_entity_poly.pdbx_seq_one_letter_code
_entity_poly.pdbx_strand_id
1 'polypeptide(L)'
;MIEYSKEVMKVGKMLFELLSEALGLNNNHIKDMDCTNSLLLLGHYYPPCPQPDLTLGLTKHSDNSFSRFFFKTKSAGYKFPMTNTGLMFLLSLELLSLLQVN
;
A
#
# COMPACT_ATOMS: atom_id res chain seq x y z
N MET A 1 -8.44 15.47 0.20
CA MET A 1 -7.98 14.52 -0.84
C MET A 1 -6.75 15.01 -1.57
N ILE A 2 -6.74 16.22 -2.15
CA ILE A 2 -5.57 16.76 -2.89
C ILE A 2 -4.30 16.78 -2.03
N GLU A 3 -4.37 17.32 -0.81
CA GLU A 3 -3.17 17.39 0.05
C GLU A 3 -2.67 15.99 0.46
N TYR A 4 -3.60 15.11 0.85
CA TYR A 4 -3.28 13.71 1.14
C TYR A 4 -2.61 13.01 -0.05
N SER A 5 -3.11 13.20 -1.28
CA SER A 5 -2.49 12.60 -2.47
C SER A 5 -1.07 13.10 -2.73
N LYS A 6 -0.77 14.37 -2.44
CA LYS A 6 0.59 14.91 -2.59
C LYS A 6 1.54 14.24 -1.59
N GLU A 7 1.13 14.11 -0.34
CA GLU A 7 1.96 13.47 0.69
C GLU A 7 2.17 11.98 0.41
N VAL A 8 1.12 11.26 -0.01
CA VAL A 8 1.26 9.85 -0.42
C VAL A 8 2.21 9.70 -1.61
N MET A 9 2.17 10.62 -2.58
CA MET A 9 3.10 10.59 -3.72
C MET A 9 4.54 10.86 -3.31
N LYS A 10 4.79 11.77 -2.37
CA LYS A 10 6.14 12.01 -1.82
C LYS A 10 6.68 10.75 -1.14
N VAL A 11 5.87 10.11 -0.30
CA VAL A 11 6.25 8.85 0.38
C VAL A 11 6.49 7.73 -0.63
N GLY A 12 5.60 7.56 -1.62
CA GLY A 12 5.77 6.54 -2.66
C GLY A 12 7.07 6.71 -3.46
N LYS A 13 7.42 7.95 -3.84
CA LYS A 13 8.68 8.26 -4.53
C LYS A 13 9.90 7.90 -3.68
N MET A 14 9.90 8.29 -2.41
CA MET A 14 10.98 7.97 -1.48
C MET A 14 11.15 6.45 -1.30
N LEU A 15 10.05 5.70 -1.19
CA LEU A 15 10.10 4.24 -1.08
C LEU A 15 10.69 3.58 -2.33
N PHE A 16 10.38 4.09 -3.53
CA PHE A 16 10.97 3.55 -4.76
C PHE A 16 12.44 3.90 -4.93
N GLU A 17 12.88 5.04 -4.41
CA GLU A 17 14.31 5.38 -4.34
C GLU A 17 15.05 4.39 -3.42
N LEU A 18 14.51 4.14 -2.22
CA LEU A 18 15.06 3.15 -1.28
C LEU A 18 15.02 1.72 -1.83
N LEU A 19 13.96 1.34 -2.55
CA LEU A 19 13.86 0.03 -3.19
C LEU A 19 14.92 -0.13 -4.30
N SER A 20 15.16 0.92 -5.09
CA SER A 20 16.21 0.90 -6.11
C SER A 20 17.59 0.68 -5.47
N GLU A 21 17.88 1.39 -4.38
CA GLU A 21 19.11 1.23 -3.61
C GLU A 21 19.25 -0.19 -3.03
N ALA A 22 18.19 -0.72 -2.42
CA ALA A 22 18.19 -2.08 -1.85
C ALA A 22 18.43 -3.18 -2.91
N LEU A 23 18.07 -2.91 -4.16
CA LEU A 23 18.33 -3.81 -5.30
C LEU A 23 19.71 -3.60 -5.93
N GLY A 24 20.53 -2.67 -5.39
CA GLY A 24 21.85 -2.32 -5.95
C GLY A 24 21.76 -1.54 -7.27
N LEU A 25 20.63 -0.91 -7.54
CA LEU A 25 20.38 -0.11 -8.74
C LEU A 25 20.69 1.37 -8.45
N ASN A 26 20.73 2.18 -9.50
CA ASN A 26 20.72 3.63 -9.32
C ASN A 26 19.44 4.05 -8.59
N ASN A 27 19.52 4.95 -7.61
CA ASN A 27 18.38 5.39 -6.79
C ASN A 27 17.17 5.86 -7.62
N ASN A 28 17.36 6.41 -8.82
CA ASN A 28 16.24 6.85 -9.67
C ASN A 28 15.73 5.77 -10.63
N HIS A 29 16.33 4.58 -10.69
CA HIS A 29 16.02 3.59 -11.71
C HIS A 29 14.53 3.22 -11.80
N ILE A 30 13.89 2.89 -10.68
CA ILE A 30 12.46 2.56 -10.65
C ILE A 30 11.60 3.80 -10.92
N LYS A 31 12.08 4.98 -10.54
CA LYS A 31 11.38 6.24 -10.76
C LYS A 31 11.34 6.65 -12.22
N ASP A 32 12.43 6.38 -12.94
CA ASP A 32 12.58 6.65 -14.37
C ASP A 32 11.77 5.67 -15.24
N MET A 33 11.28 4.57 -14.67
CA MET A 33 10.33 3.64 -15.34
C MET A 33 8.88 4.16 -15.38
N ASP A 34 8.66 5.46 -15.13
CA ASP A 34 7.34 6.10 -15.02
C ASP A 34 6.41 5.53 -13.93
N CYS A 35 6.90 4.59 -13.11
CA CYS A 35 6.13 3.88 -12.08
C CYS A 35 5.68 4.80 -10.92
N THR A 36 6.23 6.01 -10.82
CA THR A 36 5.91 7.00 -9.76
C THR A 36 4.99 8.13 -10.20
N ASN A 37 4.57 8.16 -11.47
CA ASN A 37 3.93 9.34 -12.06
C ASN A 37 2.39 9.31 -12.01
N SER A 38 1.80 8.18 -11.64
CA SER A 38 0.35 8.03 -11.48
C SER A 38 -0.04 7.58 -10.08
N LEU A 39 -1.05 8.22 -9.49
CA LEU A 39 -1.69 7.78 -8.25
C LEU A 39 -3.16 7.47 -8.52
N LEU A 40 -3.60 6.26 -8.16
CA LEU A 40 -5.01 5.93 -8.06
C LEU A 40 -5.39 5.81 -6.57
N LEU A 41 -6.33 6.65 -6.13
CA LEU A 41 -6.82 6.64 -4.76
C LEU A 41 -8.24 6.05 -4.72
N LEU A 42 -8.39 4.90 -4.07
CA LEU A 42 -9.66 4.18 -3.95
C LEU A 42 -10.13 4.16 -2.49
N GLY A 43 -11.37 4.61 -2.25
CA GLY A 43 -12.03 4.52 -0.96
C GLY A 43 -13.04 3.38 -0.97
N HIS A 44 -12.72 2.28 -0.29
CA HIS A 44 -13.66 1.16 -0.12
C HIS A 44 -14.41 1.30 1.21
N TYR A 45 -15.74 1.26 1.14
CA TYR A 45 -16.61 1.20 2.31
C TYR A 45 -17.33 -0.14 2.34
N TYR A 46 -17.11 -0.91 3.41
CA TYR A 46 -17.77 -2.18 3.64
C TYR A 46 -18.76 -2.01 4.80
N PRO A 47 -20.08 -2.05 4.55
CA PRO A 47 -21.06 -1.95 5.62
C PRO A 47 -21.00 -3.17 6.55
N PRO A 48 -21.56 -3.06 7.78
CA PRO A 48 -21.65 -4.20 8.70
C PRO A 48 -22.35 -5.40 8.06
N CYS A 49 -21.77 -6.59 8.22
CA CYS A 49 -22.34 -7.85 7.72
C CYS A 49 -22.81 -8.72 8.90
N PRO A 50 -24.07 -9.20 8.91
CA PRO A 50 -24.56 -10.11 9.95
C PRO A 50 -23.82 -11.45 10.01
N GLN A 51 -23.24 -11.89 8.89
CA GLN A 51 -22.54 -13.17 8.76
C GLN A 51 -21.16 -12.97 8.09
N PRO A 52 -20.19 -12.38 8.80
CA PRO A 52 -18.90 -12.01 8.22
C PRO A 52 -18.06 -13.21 7.79
N ASP A 53 -18.26 -14.39 8.37
CA ASP A 53 -17.50 -15.59 8.01
C ASP A 53 -18.06 -16.31 6.76
N LEU A 54 -19.25 -15.91 6.28
CA LEU A 54 -19.87 -16.45 5.06
C LEU A 54 -19.77 -15.50 3.87
N THR A 55 -19.15 -14.33 4.05
CA THR A 55 -19.07 -13.29 3.03
C THR A 55 -17.64 -12.79 2.86
N LEU A 56 -17.29 -12.39 1.63
CA LEU A 56 -16.01 -11.76 1.33
C LEU A 56 -16.28 -10.29 0.97
N GLY A 57 -15.63 -9.37 1.65
CA GLY A 57 -15.72 -7.94 1.31
C GLY A 57 -15.10 -7.65 -0.07
N LEU A 58 -13.99 -8.32 -0.40
CA LEU A 58 -13.34 -8.23 -1.70
C LEU A 58 -12.90 -9.63 -2.11
N THR A 59 -13.03 -9.95 -3.39
CA THR A 59 -12.53 -11.21 -3.92
C THR A 59 -11.00 -11.22 -3.96
N LYS A 60 -10.41 -12.41 -3.97
CA LYS A 60 -8.98 -12.58 -4.24
C LYS A 60 -8.67 -12.02 -5.62
N HIS A 61 -7.75 -11.07 -5.69
CA HIS A 61 -7.26 -10.49 -6.92
C HIS A 61 -5.81 -10.05 -6.72
N SER A 62 -5.09 -9.92 -7.83
CA SER A 62 -3.82 -9.20 -7.89
C SER A 62 -4.08 -7.81 -8.42
N ASP A 63 -3.39 -6.83 -7.87
CA ASP A 63 -3.46 -5.48 -8.39
C ASP A 63 -2.60 -5.33 -9.63
N ASN A 64 -3.11 -4.59 -10.60
CA ASN A 64 -2.40 -4.28 -11.84
C ASN A 64 -1.43 -3.09 -11.69
N SER A 65 -1.28 -2.56 -10.47
CA SER A 65 -0.40 -1.43 -10.15
C SER A 65 0.97 -1.91 -9.67
N PHE A 66 2.02 -1.15 -9.98
CA PHE A 66 3.39 -1.47 -9.57
C PHE A 66 3.54 -1.62 -8.06
N SER A 67 2.89 -0.75 -7.29
CA SER A 67 2.73 -0.90 -5.85
C SER A 67 1.34 -0.43 -5.41
N ARG A 68 0.87 -0.94 -4.27
CA ARG A 68 -0.35 -0.49 -3.62
C ARG A 68 -0.07 -0.21 -2.15
N PHE A 69 -0.51 0.96 -1.69
CA PHE A 69 -0.56 1.32 -0.28
C PHE A 69 -1.98 1.12 0.26
N PHE A 70 -2.10 0.48 1.42
CA PHE A 70 -3.39 0.25 2.07
C PHE A 70 -3.47 0.98 3.41
N PHE A 71 -4.52 1.77 3.60
CA PHE A 71 -4.81 2.45 4.87
C PHE A 71 -6.11 1.90 5.46
N LYS A 72 -6.02 1.33 6.67
CA LYS A 72 -7.16 0.72 7.37
C LYS A 72 -7.65 1.63 8.50
N THR A 73 -8.95 1.90 8.53
CA THR A 73 -9.58 2.58 9.67
C THR A 73 -9.85 1.59 10.81
N LYS A 74 -9.88 2.07 12.06
CA LYS A 74 -9.97 1.23 13.28
C LYS A 74 -11.22 0.34 13.36
N SER A 75 -12.27 0.61 12.59
CA SER A 75 -13.55 -0.12 12.63
C SER A 75 -13.67 -1.25 11.60
N ALA A 76 -12.70 -1.42 10.68
CA ALA A 76 -12.82 -2.40 9.60
C ALA A 76 -12.42 -3.82 10.08
N GLY A 77 -13.38 -4.76 10.12
CA GLY A 77 -13.14 -6.18 10.43
C GLY A 77 -12.55 -7.01 9.27
N TYR A 78 -11.83 -6.39 8.34
CA TYR A 78 -11.42 -7.04 7.08
C TYR A 78 -10.28 -8.07 7.27
N LYS A 79 -10.47 -9.28 6.72
CA LYS A 79 -9.47 -10.37 6.59
C LYS A 79 -8.98 -10.45 5.13
N PHE A 80 -7.68 -10.26 4.88
CA PHE A 80 -7.07 -10.40 3.55
C PHE A 80 -6.46 -11.80 3.41
N PRO A 81 -6.90 -12.67 2.47
CA PRO A 81 -6.17 -13.88 2.15
C PRO A 81 -5.01 -13.52 1.20
N MET A 82 -3.79 -13.47 1.73
CA MET A 82 -2.57 -13.15 0.97
C MET A 82 -2.24 -14.24 -0.05
N THR A 83 -2.01 -13.84 -1.31
CA THR A 83 -1.28 -14.65 -2.30
C THR A 83 -0.09 -13.84 -2.81
N ASN A 84 1.12 -14.38 -2.63
CA ASN A 84 2.41 -13.84 -3.08
C ASN A 84 2.39 -13.53 -4.58
N THR A 85 2.44 -12.27 -5.02
CA THR A 85 3.23 -11.85 -6.23
C THR A 85 3.33 -10.34 -6.52
N GLY A 86 2.74 -9.43 -5.76
CA GLY A 86 3.13 -8.01 -5.79
C GLY A 86 3.93 -7.69 -4.54
N LEU A 87 5.03 -6.93 -4.63
CA LEU A 87 5.71 -6.35 -3.47
C LEU A 87 4.73 -5.44 -2.72
N MET A 88 3.91 -6.05 -1.87
CA MET A 88 3.06 -5.37 -0.93
C MET A 88 3.97 -4.96 0.21
N PHE A 89 4.54 -3.75 0.15
CA PHE A 89 5.08 -3.10 1.33
C PHE A 89 3.91 -2.85 2.29
N LEU A 90 3.62 -3.85 3.12
CA LEU A 90 3.03 -3.60 4.41
C LEU A 90 4.03 -2.71 5.14
N LEU A 91 3.80 -1.39 5.09
CA LEU A 91 4.07 -0.57 6.27
C LEU A 91 3.03 -1.01 7.31
N SER A 92 3.18 -2.24 7.81
CA SER A 92 2.58 -2.66 9.07
C SER A 92 3.10 -1.69 10.12
N LEU A 93 2.25 -1.44 11.11
CA LEU A 93 2.51 -0.58 12.25
C LEU A 93 3.81 -0.89 13.02
N GLU A 94 4.57 -1.92 12.65
CA GLU A 94 5.88 -2.27 13.20
C GLU A 94 6.97 -1.24 12.87
N LEU A 95 6.95 -0.63 11.67
CA LEU A 95 7.93 0.42 11.32
C LEU A 95 7.68 1.74 12.07
N LEU A 96 6.41 2.03 12.42
CA LEU A 96 6.08 3.20 13.24
C LEU A 96 6.44 2.99 14.72
N SER A 97 6.39 1.75 15.23
CA SER A 97 6.92 1.43 16.56
C SER A 97 8.47 1.42 16.60
N LEU A 98 9.14 1.08 15.50
CA LEU A 98 10.60 1.16 15.39
C LEU A 98 11.10 2.61 15.26
N LEU A 99 10.32 3.50 14.65
CA LEU A 99 10.62 4.94 14.54
C LEU A 99 10.13 5.77 15.76
N GLN A 100 9.58 5.13 16.79
CA GLN A 100 9.28 5.75 18.09
C GLN A 100 10.22 5.25 19.21
N VAL A 101 11.31 4.57 18.85
CA VAL A 101 12.43 4.30 19.75
C VAL A 101 13.71 4.86 19.12
N ASN A 102 13.77 6.19 19.05
CA ASN A 102 14.97 6.97 19.35
C ASN A 102 14.57 8.43 19.60
#